data_AF-A0A9P8QFT5-F1
#
_entry.id   AF-A0A9P8QFT5-F1
#
_cell.length_a   1.000
_cell.length_b   1.000
_cell.length_c   1.000
_cell.angle_alpha   90.00
_cell.angle_beta   90.00
_cell.angle_gamma   90.00
#
_symmetry.space_group_name_H-M   'P 1'
#
loop_
_entity.id
_entity.type
_entity.pdbx_description
1 polymer ?
#
loop_
_entity_poly.entity_id
_entity_poly.type
_entity_poly.pdbx_seq_one_letter_code
_entity_poly.pdbx_strand_id
1 'polypeptide(L)'
;MARSGVVQNIIPVMAYASGTEDISTVTQEFMDIFQKSIGTVDESIKVLRALASPDAKLAEDLEKYIQNCQTITTGLLEWMLSSERYGISKYLQADGSALVPLLFGDAHNQKHTEAESSG
;
A
#
# COMPACT_ATOMS: atom_id res chain seq x y z
N MET A 1 26.62 -14.00 6.95
CA MET A 1 25.33 -13.52 7.49
C MET A 1 24.21 -14.10 6.64
N ALA A 2 23.53 -15.15 7.10
CA ALA A 2 22.33 -15.64 6.42
C ALA A 2 21.22 -14.59 6.62
N ARG A 3 20.79 -13.95 5.54
CA ARG A 3 19.58 -13.11 5.58
C ARG A 3 18.40 -14.06 5.78
N SER A 4 17.67 -13.90 6.87
CA SER A 4 16.35 -14.51 7.04
C SER A 4 15.52 -14.14 5.81
N GLY A 5 15.07 -15.13 5.03
CA GLY A 5 14.28 -14.94 3.80
C GLY A 5 12.86 -14.45 4.04
N VAL A 6 12.59 -13.81 5.19
CA VAL A 6 11.27 -13.36 5.59
C VAL A 6 10.98 -11.99 4.99
N VAL A 7 9.94 -11.92 4.18
CA VAL A 7 9.39 -10.67 3.66
C VAL A 7 8.44 -10.08 4.70
N GLN A 8 8.79 -8.92 5.27
CA GLN A 8 7.91 -8.18 6.18
C GLN A 8 6.90 -7.35 5.38
N ASN A 9 5.89 -8.03 4.85
CA ASN A 9 4.79 -7.42 4.11
C ASN A 9 3.51 -8.22 4.34
N ILE A 10 2.37 -7.53 4.47
CA ILE A 10 1.08 -8.19 4.74
C ILE A 10 0.60 -9.04 3.57
N ILE A 11 0.95 -8.69 2.32
CA ILE A 11 0.52 -9.41 1.11
C ILE A 11 1.07 -10.86 1.10
N PRO A 12 2.37 -11.12 1.24
CA PRO A 12 2.87 -12.49 1.39
C PRO A 12 2.30 -13.27 2.58
N VAL A 13 2.01 -12.58 3.70
CA VAL A 13 1.41 -13.21 4.88
C VAL A 13 -0.02 -13.65 4.59
N MET A 14 -0.81 -12.80 3.93
CA MET A 14 -2.17 -13.12 3.52
C MET A 14 -2.19 -14.24 2.49
N ALA A 15 -1.31 -14.19 1.48
CA ALA A 15 -1.16 -15.25 0.49
C ALA A 15 -0.88 -16.62 1.13
N TYR A 16 0.08 -16.66 2.06
CA TYR A 16 0.41 -17.88 2.81
C TYR A 16 -0.77 -18.36 3.66
N ALA A 17 -1.48 -17.46 4.34
CA ALA A 17 -2.58 -17.80 5.23
C ALA A 17 -3.83 -18.30 4.48
N SER A 18 -4.11 -17.77 3.29
CA SER A 18 -5.24 -18.22 2.46
C SER A 18 -4.89 -19.43 1.57
N GLY A 19 -3.60 -19.77 1.45
CA GLY A 19 -3.12 -20.88 0.63
C GLY A 19 -3.19 -20.59 -0.88
N THR A 20 -3.30 -19.32 -1.27
CA THR A 20 -3.32 -18.91 -2.69
C THR A 20 -1.97 -18.33 -3.11
N GLU A 21 -1.55 -18.63 -4.34
CA GLU A 21 -0.43 -17.96 -5.00
C GLU A 21 -0.90 -16.79 -5.88
N ASP A 22 -2.22 -16.59 -6.03
CA ASP A 22 -2.77 -15.49 -6.81
C ASP A 22 -2.71 -14.16 -6.05
N ILE A 23 -1.70 -13.36 -6.40
CA ILE A 23 -1.48 -12.02 -5.85
C ILE A 23 -2.68 -11.10 -6.11
N SER A 24 -3.41 -11.29 -7.21
CA SER A 24 -4.58 -10.44 -7.52
C SER A 24 -5.68 -10.64 -6.48
N THR A 25 -6.01 -11.90 -6.18
CA THR A 25 -6.96 -12.25 -5.12
C THR A 25 -6.55 -11.68 -3.77
N VAL A 26 -5.28 -11.88 -3.38
CA VAL A 26 -4.77 -11.38 -2.09
C VAL A 26 -4.80 -9.86 -2.00
N THR A 27 -4.45 -9.18 -3.09
CA THR A 27 -4.49 -7.71 -3.16
C THR A 27 -5.93 -7.22 -3.04
N GLN A 28 -6.89 -7.88 -3.70
CA GLN A 28 -8.30 -7.52 -3.57
C GLN A 28 -8.81 -7.70 -2.14
N GLU A 29 -8.50 -8.83 -1.50
CA GLU A 29 -8.84 -9.05 -0.08
C GLU A 29 -8.23 -7.98 0.83
N PHE A 30 -6.99 -7.58 0.57
CA PHE A 30 -6.35 -6.50 1.32
C PHE A 30 -7.05 -5.15 1.11
N MET A 31 -7.47 -4.85 -0.11
CA MET A 31 -8.25 -3.64 -0.42
C MET A 31 -9.61 -3.65 0.30
N ASP A 32 -10.28 -4.80 0.39
CA ASP A 32 -11.54 -4.93 1.13
C ASP A 32 -11.34 -4.69 2.65
N ILE A 33 -10.26 -5.21 3.23
CA ILE A 33 -9.86 -4.93 4.62
C ILE A 33 -9.59 -3.44 4.81
N PHE A 34 -8.89 -2.82 3.87
CA PHE A 34 -8.58 -1.39 3.93
C PHE A 34 -9.87 -0.55 3.90
N GLN A 35 -10.80 -0.87 2.98
CA GLN A 35 -12.10 -0.20 2.89
C GLN A 35 -12.94 -0.35 4.17
N LYS A 36 -12.95 -1.55 4.76
CA LYS A 36 -13.62 -1.80 6.05
C LYS A 36 -12.97 -1.01 7.19
N SER A 37 -11.65 -0.87 7.17
CA SER A 37 -10.89 -0.11 8.18
C SER A 37 -11.26 1.38 8.14
N ILE A 38 -11.44 1.95 6.95
CA ILE A 38 -11.93 3.34 6.79
C ILE A 38 -13.28 3.51 7.49
N GLY A 39 -14.25 2.64 7.19
CA GLY A 39 -15.58 2.71 7.83
C GLY A 39 -15.51 2.56 9.36
N THR A 40 -14.66 1.66 9.85
CA THR A 40 -14.46 1.46 11.30
C THR A 40 -13.88 2.70 11.98
N VAL A 41 -12.94 3.39 11.31
CA VAL A 41 -12.37 4.66 11.80
C VAL A 41 -13.44 5.74 11.85
N ASP A 42 -14.25 5.89 10.80
CA ASP A 42 -15.33 6.89 10.76
C ASP A 42 -16.37 6.67 11.87
N GLU A 43 -16.75 5.43 12.13
CA GLU A 43 -17.64 5.08 13.24
C GLU A 43 -17.00 5.39 14.60
N SER A 44 -15.73 5.03 14.77
CA SER A 44 -14.98 5.31 16.01
C SER A 44 -14.88 6.81 16.27
N ILE A 45 -14.65 7.62 15.23
CA ILE A 45 -14.63 9.09 15.33
C ILE A 45 -15.98 9.63 15.83
N LYS A 46 -17.11 9.12 15.31
CA LYS A 46 -18.44 9.53 15.78
C LYS A 46 -18.62 9.24 17.27
N VAL A 47 -18.21 8.05 17.72
CA VAL A 47 -18.26 7.66 19.14
C VAL A 47 -17.38 8.57 20.00
N LEU A 48 -16.14 8.81 19.57
CA LEU A 48 -15.20 9.68 20.30
C LEU A 48 -15.73 11.11 20.42
N ARG A 49 -16.31 11.67 19.35
CA ARG A 49 -16.94 13.00 19.39
C ARG A 49 -18.11 13.06 20.37
N ALA A 50 -18.96 12.03 20.41
CA ALA A 50 -20.05 11.97 21.38
C ALA A 50 -19.53 11.93 22.82
N LEU A 51 -18.50 11.14 23.09
CA LEU A 51 -17.88 11.04 24.43
C LEU A 51 -17.19 12.33 24.85
N ALA A 52 -16.56 13.05 23.93
CA ALA A 52 -15.88 14.32 24.21
C ALA A 52 -16.83 15.52 24.30
N SER A 53 -18.06 15.42 23.77
CA SER A 53 -19.02 16.52 23.69
C SER A 53 -19.28 17.30 25.00
N PRO A 54 -19.22 16.70 26.21
CA PRO A 54 -19.44 17.46 27.45
C PRO A 54 -18.26 18.37 27.81
N ASP A 55 -17.06 18.15 27.27
CA ASP A 55 -15.84 18.90 27.56
C ASP A 55 -15.36 19.62 26.30
N ALA A 56 -15.53 20.94 26.28
CA ALA A 56 -15.17 21.78 25.14
C ALA A 56 -13.67 21.72 24.80
N LYS A 57 -12.80 21.58 25.80
CA LYS A 57 -11.36 21.52 25.56
C LYS A 57 -10.95 20.17 24.98
N LEU A 58 -11.50 19.10 25.55
CA LEU A 58 -11.29 17.74 25.02
C LEU A 58 -11.84 17.60 23.60
N ALA A 59 -13.01 18.18 23.31
CA ALA A 59 -13.60 18.16 21.97
C ALA A 59 -12.72 18.91 20.95
N GLU A 60 -12.16 20.07 21.33
CA GLU A 60 -11.22 20.82 20.49
C GLU A 60 -9.94 20.02 20.21
N ASP A 61 -9.35 19.42 21.25
CA ASP A 61 -8.10 18.66 21.11
C ASP A 61 -8.32 17.35 20.33
N LEU A 62 -9.47 16.70 20.50
CA LEU A 62 -9.87 15.53 19.72
C LEU A 62 -10.02 15.88 18.23
N GLU A 63 -10.64 17.01 17.88
CA GLU A 63 -10.82 17.38 16.48
C GLU A 63 -9.47 17.65 15.79
N LYS A 64 -8.53 18.30 16.48
CA LYS A 64 -7.15 18.47 15.99
C LYS A 64 -6.46 17.14 15.77
N TYR A 65 -6.64 16.19 16.69
CA TYR A 65 -6.07 14.85 16.56
C TYR A 65 -6.63 14.11 15.34
N ILE A 66 -7.96 14.13 15.15
CA ILE A 66 -8.63 13.53 14.00
C ILE A 66 -8.12 14.15 12.70
N GLN A 67 -8.03 15.48 12.65
CA GLN A 67 -7.49 16.18 11.48
C GLN A 67 -6.06 15.75 11.17
N ASN A 68 -5.20 15.65 12.19
CA ASN A 68 -3.83 15.16 12.00
C ASN A 68 -3.78 13.74 11.46
N CYS A 69 -4.62 12.83 11.97
CA CYS A 69 -4.71 11.47 11.42
C CYS A 69 -5.09 11.49 9.94
N GLN A 70 -6.11 12.25 9.57
CA GLN A 70 -6.54 12.38 8.18
C GLN A 70 -5.44 12.94 7.28
N THR A 71 -4.80 14.04 7.70
CA THR A 71 -3.69 14.67 6.96
C THR A 71 -2.49 13.73 6.80
N ILE A 72 -2.13 12.98 7.83
CA ILE A 72 -1.02 12.02 7.75
C ILE A 72 -1.37 10.89 6.78
N THR A 73 -2.58 10.34 6.83
CA THR A 73 -2.97 9.23 5.95
C THR A 73 -2.99 9.65 4.48
N THR A 74 -3.62 10.79 4.16
CA THR A 74 -3.68 11.27 2.77
C THR A 74 -2.33 11.75 2.28
N GLY A 75 -1.60 12.51 3.10
CA GLY A 75 -0.26 12.99 2.77
C GLY A 75 0.74 11.85 2.56
N LEU A 76 0.64 10.76 3.35
CA LEU A 76 1.47 9.58 3.15
C LEU A 76 1.15 8.89 1.82
N LEU A 77 -0.13 8.79 1.44
CA LEU A 77 -0.53 8.24 0.15
C LEU A 77 0.05 9.06 -1.01
N GLU A 78 -0.13 10.38 -1.00
CA GLU A 78 0.41 11.29 -2.01
C GLU A 78 1.94 11.19 -2.10
N TRP A 79 2.61 11.15 -0.95
CA TRP A 79 4.06 10.99 -0.89
C TRP A 79 4.51 9.62 -1.43
N MET A 80 3.81 8.53 -1.11
CA MET A 80 4.14 7.20 -1.63
C MET A 80 4.03 7.14 -3.16
N LEU A 81 3.02 7.81 -3.74
CA LEU A 81 2.80 7.84 -5.18
C LEU A 81 3.78 8.76 -5.93
N SER A 82 4.19 9.88 -5.31
CA SER A 82 5.07 10.89 -5.93
C SER A 82 6.56 10.67 -5.66
N SER A 83 6.92 10.02 -4.55
CA SER A 83 8.32 9.87 -4.14
C SER A 83 9.09 8.90 -5.05
N GLU A 84 10.37 9.23 -5.27
CA GLU A 84 11.29 8.37 -6.01
C GLU A 84 11.55 7.03 -5.33
N ARG A 85 11.32 6.95 -4.01
CA ARG A 85 11.59 5.76 -3.18
C ARG A 85 10.96 4.49 -3.73
N TYR A 86 9.74 4.60 -4.25
CA TYR A 86 9.00 3.47 -4.81
C TYR A 86 8.92 3.53 -6.34
N GLY A 87 9.28 4.66 -6.95
CA GLY A 87 9.31 4.83 -8.40
C GLY A 87 7.94 4.73 -9.07
N ILE A 88 6.83 4.79 -8.32
CA ILE A 88 5.46 4.60 -8.82
C ILE A 88 5.06 5.73 -9.78
N SER A 89 5.58 6.94 -9.58
CA SER A 89 5.27 8.11 -10.42
C SER A 89 5.55 7.90 -11.90
N LYS A 90 6.48 7.00 -12.26
CA LYS A 90 6.82 6.65 -13.65
C LYS A 90 5.73 5.79 -14.34
N TYR A 91 4.85 5.20 -13.54
CA TYR A 91 3.82 4.25 -13.98
C TYR A 91 2.40 4.82 -13.79
N LEU A 92 2.26 6.03 -13.25
CA LEU A 92 0.98 6.70 -13.07
C LEU A 92 0.39 7.13 -14.41
N GLN A 93 -0.89 6.85 -14.59
CA GLN A 93 -1.70 7.24 -15.73
C GLN A 93 -2.46 8.54 -15.43
N ALA A 94 -3.01 9.18 -16.46
CA ALA A 94 -3.75 10.43 -16.32
C ALA A 94 -5.02 10.31 -15.46
N ASP A 95 -5.59 9.11 -15.36
CA ASP A 95 -6.75 8.80 -14.53
C ASP A 95 -6.40 8.46 -13.06
N GLY A 96 -5.10 8.50 -12.71
CA GLY A 96 -4.59 8.21 -11.36
C GLY A 96 -4.33 6.73 -11.09
N SER A 97 -4.61 5.83 -12.03
CA SER A 97 -4.22 4.42 -11.93
C SER A 97 -2.72 4.23 -12.19
N ALA A 98 -2.14 3.10 -11.78
CA ALA A 98 -0.73 2.78 -12.01
C ALA A 98 -0.58 1.46 -12.79
N LEU A 99 0.17 1.48 -13.89
CA LEU A 99 0.49 0.28 -14.68
C LEU A 99 1.96 -0.11 -14.47
N VAL A 100 2.22 -0.92 -13.44
CA VAL A 100 3.58 -1.37 -13.11
C VAL A 100 3.87 -2.69 -13.85
N PRO A 101 4.83 -2.73 -14.80
CA PRO A 101 5.16 -3.96 -15.50
C PRO A 101 5.84 -4.96 -14.56
N LEU A 102 5.35 -6.20 -14.55
CA LEU A 102 6.02 -7.28 -13.85
C LEU A 102 7.17 -7.79 -14.73
N LEU A 103 8.41 -7.46 -14.34
CA LEU A 103 9.61 -7.98 -15.00
C LEU A 103 9.88 -9.42 -14.53
N PHE A 104 9.09 -10.37 -15.02
CA PHE A 104 9.50 -11.79 -14.99
C PHE A 104 10.40 -12.00 -16.21
N GLY A 105 11.68 -12.27 -15.97
CA GLY A 105 12.73 -11.99 -16.94
C GLY A 105 12.70 -12.77 -18.25
N ASP A 106 12.94 -12.05 -19.35
CA ASP A 106 13.66 -12.55 -20.53
C ASP A 106 15.15 -12.15 -20.51
N ALA A 107 15.65 -11.64 -19.39
CA ALA A 107 17.05 -11.21 -19.24
C ALA A 107 18.07 -12.38 -19.27
N HIS A 108 17.60 -13.64 -19.37
CA HIS A 108 18.48 -14.80 -19.49
C HIS A 108 18.70 -15.28 -20.94
N ASN A 109 17.93 -14.78 -21.92
CA ASN A 109 18.03 -15.22 -23.32
C ASN A 109 18.79 -14.26 -24.25
N GLN A 110 19.20 -13.07 -23.79
CA GLN A 110 19.95 -12.12 -24.63
C GLN A 110 21.47 -12.32 -24.65
N LYS A 111 22.03 -13.24 -23.86
CA LYS A 111 23.49 -13.49 -23.84
C LYS A 111 23.99 -14.64 -24.71
N HIS A 112 23.12 -15.42 -25.36
CA HIS A 112 23.54 -16.55 -26.18
C HIS A 112 23.54 -16.30 -27.69
N THR A 113 22.89 -15.24 -28.18
CA THR A 113 22.77 -15.02 -29.64
C THR A 113 23.88 -14.17 -30.27
N GLU A 114 24.71 -13.49 -29.47
CA GLU A 114 25.84 -12.69 -29.99
C GLU A 114 27.17 -13.47 -30.07
N ALA A 115 27.23 -14.69 -29.52
CA ALA A 115 28.44 -15.52 -29.54
C ALA A 115 28.52 -16.49 -30.73
N GLU A 116 27.45 -16.66 -31.51
CA GLU A 116 27.41 -17.62 -32.64
C GLU A 116 27.42 -16.95 -34.03
N SER A 117 27.52 -15.61 -34.12
CA SER A 117 27.72 -14.90 -35.41
C SER A 117 29.17 -14.47 -35.65
N SER A 118 30.13 -15.04 -34.91
CA SER A 118 31.57 -14.84 -35.11
C SER A 118 32.28 -16.20 -35.04
N GLY A 119 32.01 -17.04 -36.03
CA GLY A 119 32.69 -18.30 -36.29
C GLY A 119 32.72 -18.57 -37.79
#